data_AF-A0AAN9MZA6-F1
#
_entry.id   AF-A0AAN9MZA6-F1
#
_cell.length_a   1.000
_cell.length_b   1.000
_cell.length_c   1.000
_cell.angle_alpha   90.00
_cell.angle_beta   90.00
_cell.angle_gamma   90.00
#
_symmetry.space_group_name_H-M   'P 1'
#
loop_
_entity.id
_entity.type
_entity.pdbx_description
1 polymer ?
#
loop_
_entity_poly.entity_id
_entity_poly.type
_entity_poly.pdbx_seq_one_letter_code
_entity_poly.pdbx_strand_id
1 'polypeptide(L)'
;MNDDIQTELNSLERERDKKSPAMDSRPLTDDSTATASPRRRRTIDVKVQIDHNDVSRRSGAHHERVLTSITRYLLVDNFMVMDNQDGISRSVVDVPPAHYVVKVQLFSLLTKNSIERYESGNFEAGGYKWKLVLYPNGNKSKNVKDHISLYLALDEASSLHHGWEIYVNFRLFLHDQNNDNYLVVQDSVRKERRFHKMKVEWGFDQFIPLKDFNLASKGYLVDDACAFGAEVFVCRERSTGKGECLVMMKEAIAYKHLCEFDLSTLDSECLDSKPFNAGNYTWKIKLYPKGKSAELGSSLSLYLALADPSTLSPSSKIYAQIILRILDQKQAKHHFGKGNYWFSASSHENGASRFLLISIFTNQNSGYLVKDTCLVEAEITILGVVDALA
;
A
#
# COMPACT_ATOMS: atom_id res chain seq x y z
N MET A 1 30.41 -13.86 22.01
CA MET A 1 29.31 -12.88 22.09
C MET A 1 28.17 -13.28 21.14
N ASN A 2 27.74 -14.55 21.20
CA ASN A 2 26.64 -15.09 20.40
C ASN A 2 25.89 -16.24 21.10
N ASP A 3 26.39 -16.73 22.25
CA ASP A 3 25.74 -17.81 23.00
C ASP A 3 24.74 -17.28 24.05
N ASP A 4 24.89 -16.05 24.54
CA ASP A 4 24.00 -15.48 25.57
C ASP A 4 22.60 -15.14 25.03
N ILE A 5 22.47 -14.81 23.74
CA ILE A 5 21.19 -14.45 23.12
C ILE A 5 20.31 -15.69 22.88
N GLN A 6 20.93 -16.84 22.62
CA GLN A 6 20.18 -18.08 22.35
C GLN A 6 19.61 -18.70 23.64
N THR A 7 20.27 -18.46 24.79
CA THR A 7 19.76 -18.91 26.10
C THR A 7 18.56 -18.08 26.56
N GLU A 8 18.52 -16.79 26.23
CA GLU A 8 17.43 -15.87 26.63
C GLU A 8 16.15 -16.09 25.79
N LEU A 9 16.28 -16.44 24.51
CA LEU A 9 15.14 -16.81 23.65
C LEU A 9 14.47 -18.12 24.12
N ASN A 10 15.26 -19.11 24.55
CA ASN A 10 14.74 -20.39 25.03
C ASN A 10 14.07 -20.31 26.41
N SER A 11 14.35 -19.28 27.23
CA SER A 11 13.66 -19.08 28.51
C SER A 11 12.30 -18.39 28.34
N LEU A 12 12.17 -17.51 27.36
CA LEU A 12 10.94 -16.77 27.06
C LEU A 12 9.86 -17.65 26.40
N GLU A 13 10.25 -18.68 25.64
CA GLU A 13 9.29 -19.65 25.08
C GLU A 13 8.72 -20.59 26.16
N ARG A 14 9.50 -20.93 27.18
CA ARG A 14 9.03 -21.78 28.30
C ARG A 14 8.06 -21.08 29.26
N GLU A 15 8.01 -19.75 29.27
CA GLU A 15 7.03 -18.99 30.06
C GLU A 15 5.69 -18.81 29.34
N ARG A 16 5.67 -18.91 28.01
CA ARG A 16 4.44 -18.72 27.22
C ARG A 16 3.49 -19.93 27.32
N ASP A 17 4.02 -21.13 27.57
CA ASP A 17 3.24 -22.36 27.74
C ASP A 17 2.65 -22.57 29.16
N LYS A 18 2.91 -21.66 30.11
CA LYS A 18 2.45 -21.79 31.51
C LYS A 18 1.18 -21.02 31.89
N LYS A 19 0.50 -20.34 30.96
CA LYS A 19 -0.74 -19.60 31.26
C LYS A 19 -1.86 -19.91 30.27
N SER A 20 -2.55 -21.01 30.54
CA SER A 20 -3.94 -21.21 30.11
C SER A 20 -4.67 -22.00 31.20
N PRO A 21 -5.63 -21.43 31.93
CA PRO A 21 -6.44 -22.20 32.87
C PRO A 21 -7.58 -22.89 32.14
N ALA A 22 -7.66 -24.21 32.32
CA ALA A 22 -8.82 -25.03 32.02
C ALA A 22 -9.98 -24.69 32.97
N MET A 23 -11.21 -24.59 32.45
CA MET A 23 -12.41 -24.72 33.28
C MET A 23 -13.11 -26.02 32.93
N ASP A 24 -13.12 -26.88 33.95
CA ASP A 24 -13.74 -28.18 33.98
C ASP A 24 -15.23 -28.08 34.33
N SER A 25 -15.95 -29.05 33.82
CA SER A 25 -17.35 -29.38 34.04
C SER A 25 -17.65 -29.87 35.46
N ARG A 26 -18.86 -29.62 35.99
CA ARG A 26 -19.82 -30.61 36.59
C ARG A 26 -20.97 -29.97 37.43
N PRO A 27 -22.07 -30.72 37.71
CA PRO A 27 -23.48 -30.26 37.67
C PRO A 27 -24.19 -30.29 39.05
N LEU A 28 -25.52 -29.98 39.06
CA LEU A 28 -26.64 -30.55 39.87
C LEU A 28 -27.76 -29.48 40.00
N THR A 29 -28.93 -29.59 39.33
CA THR A 29 -30.21 -30.34 39.60
C THR A 29 -31.35 -29.45 40.09
N ASP A 30 -32.48 -29.56 39.36
CA ASP A 30 -33.91 -29.53 39.74
C ASP A 30 -34.46 -28.39 40.65
N ASP A 31 -35.66 -27.85 40.43
CA ASP A 31 -36.86 -28.47 39.88
C ASP A 31 -37.90 -27.45 39.38
N SER A 32 -38.84 -27.96 38.57
CA SER A 32 -40.24 -27.53 38.36
C SER A 32 -40.60 -26.49 37.28
N THR A 33 -40.81 -27.04 36.08
CA THR A 33 -42.04 -26.99 35.23
C THR A 33 -42.89 -25.71 35.09
N ALA A 34 -43.04 -25.21 33.84
CA ALA A 34 -44.28 -25.34 33.05
C ALA A 34 -44.18 -24.71 31.62
N THR A 35 -44.30 -25.59 30.62
CA THR A 35 -44.79 -25.48 29.21
C THR A 35 -45.16 -24.14 28.54
N ALA A 36 -44.59 -23.90 27.34
CA ALA A 36 -45.32 -23.59 26.07
C ALA A 36 -44.38 -23.58 24.82
N SER A 37 -44.86 -24.09 23.68
CA SER A 37 -44.12 -24.56 22.48
C SER A 37 -43.58 -23.48 21.49
N PRO A 38 -42.54 -23.78 20.66
CA PRO A 38 -41.87 -22.79 19.80
C PRO A 38 -42.18 -22.88 18.29
N ARG A 39 -42.23 -21.71 17.62
CA ARG A 39 -42.22 -21.53 16.15
C ARG A 39 -40.77 -21.44 15.63
N ARG A 40 -40.40 -22.30 14.67
CA ARG A 40 -39.14 -22.23 13.90
C ARG A 40 -39.32 -21.48 12.57
N ARG A 41 -38.38 -20.59 12.23
CA ARG A 41 -38.19 -20.01 10.88
C ARG A 41 -37.38 -21.00 10.02
N ARG A 42 -37.79 -21.18 8.76
CA ARG A 42 -37.18 -22.05 7.75
C ARG A 42 -36.18 -21.28 6.89
N THR A 43 -35.09 -21.96 6.56
CA THR A 43 -34.14 -21.68 5.46
C THR A 43 -34.76 -22.11 4.13
N ILE A 44 -34.53 -21.37 3.04
CA ILE A 44 -35.01 -21.68 1.69
C ILE A 44 -33.80 -22.07 0.83
N ASP A 45 -33.75 -23.32 0.39
CA ASP A 45 -32.93 -23.81 -0.72
C ASP A 45 -33.81 -23.82 -1.98
N VAL A 46 -33.43 -23.09 -3.03
CA VAL A 46 -34.11 -23.15 -4.34
C VAL A 46 -33.31 -24.07 -5.26
N LYS A 47 -33.90 -25.24 -5.53
CA LYS A 47 -33.47 -26.23 -6.51
C LYS A 47 -34.13 -25.88 -7.85
N VAL A 48 -33.34 -25.55 -8.89
CA VAL A 48 -33.87 -25.34 -10.25
C VAL A 48 -33.91 -26.70 -10.95
N GLN A 49 -35.12 -27.18 -11.22
CA GLN A 49 -35.40 -28.39 -11.99
C GLN A 49 -35.83 -27.96 -13.40
N ILE A 50 -35.16 -28.50 -14.43
CA ILE A 50 -35.48 -28.25 -15.84
C ILE A 50 -36.46 -29.34 -16.29
N ASP A 51 -37.68 -28.95 -16.63
CA ASP A 51 -38.70 -29.82 -17.21
C ASP A 51 -38.47 -29.99 -18.73
N HIS A 52 -38.65 -31.21 -19.21
CA HIS A 52 -38.61 -31.58 -20.62
C HIS A 52 -40.00 -31.54 -21.26
N ASN A 53 -40.00 -31.10 -22.53
CA ASN A 53 -41.02 -31.22 -23.58
C ASN A 53 -42.03 -30.05 -23.72
N ASP A 54 -41.79 -29.22 -24.74
CA ASP A 54 -42.73 -29.13 -25.85
C ASP A 54 -42.00 -28.81 -27.19
N VAL A 55 -42.47 -29.41 -28.28
CA VAL A 55 -41.80 -29.50 -29.59
C VAL A 55 -42.33 -28.46 -30.56
N SER A 56 -41.48 -27.58 -31.12
CA SER A 56 -41.54 -27.27 -32.57
C SER A 56 -40.39 -26.41 -33.11
N ARG A 57 -39.70 -26.99 -34.10
CA ARG A 57 -39.26 -26.38 -35.36
C ARG A 57 -38.59 -24.99 -35.30
N ARG A 58 -37.25 -24.99 -35.21
CA ARG A 58 -36.27 -24.19 -36.01
C ARG A 58 -34.97 -24.03 -35.20
N SER A 59 -34.06 -25.01 -35.23
CA SER A 59 -32.64 -24.80 -34.87
C SER A 59 -31.75 -26.04 -35.14
N GLY A 60 -31.93 -26.74 -36.27
CA GLY A 60 -31.06 -27.87 -36.62
C GLY A 60 -29.69 -27.44 -37.15
N ALA A 61 -29.63 -26.32 -37.90
CA ALA A 61 -28.40 -25.90 -38.58
C ALA A 61 -27.43 -25.08 -37.72
N HIS A 62 -27.85 -24.62 -36.53
CA HIS A 62 -27.01 -23.77 -35.69
C HIS A 62 -26.21 -24.57 -34.65
N HIS A 63 -26.74 -25.70 -34.17
CA HIS A 63 -26.07 -26.56 -33.18
C HIS A 63 -24.93 -27.38 -33.82
N GLU A 64 -25.14 -27.86 -35.05
CA GLU A 64 -24.13 -28.61 -35.79
C GLU A 64 -22.97 -27.72 -36.27
N ARG A 65 -23.22 -26.43 -36.54
CA ARG A 65 -22.17 -25.44 -36.83
C ARG A 65 -21.34 -25.10 -35.60
N VAL A 66 -21.94 -25.05 -34.41
CA VAL A 66 -21.21 -24.77 -33.16
C VAL A 66 -20.36 -25.98 -32.76
N LEU A 67 -20.88 -27.21 -32.88
CA LEU A 67 -20.08 -28.41 -32.64
C LEU A 67 -18.97 -28.59 -33.69
N THR A 68 -19.23 -28.35 -34.98
CA THR A 68 -18.19 -28.41 -36.01
C THR A 68 -17.15 -27.28 -35.87
N SER A 69 -17.55 -26.12 -35.34
CA SER A 69 -16.63 -25.02 -35.03
C SER A 69 -15.78 -25.33 -33.80
N ILE A 70 -16.37 -25.86 -32.72
CA ILE A 70 -15.63 -26.29 -31.51
C ILE A 70 -14.68 -27.45 -31.84
N THR A 71 -15.08 -28.42 -32.66
CA THR A 71 -14.21 -29.52 -33.08
C THR A 71 -13.12 -29.06 -34.07
N ARG A 72 -13.34 -27.98 -34.85
CA ARG A 72 -12.27 -27.32 -35.64
C ARG A 72 -11.29 -26.54 -34.78
N TYR A 73 -11.74 -25.91 -33.70
CA TYR A 73 -10.86 -25.23 -32.74
C TYR A 73 -10.01 -26.21 -31.90
N LEU A 74 -10.40 -27.49 -31.83
CA LEU A 74 -9.68 -28.52 -31.08
C LEU A 74 -8.70 -29.37 -31.93
N LEU A 75 -8.54 -29.09 -33.23
CA LEU A 75 -7.77 -29.94 -34.16
C LEU A 75 -6.65 -29.23 -34.95
N VAL A 76 -6.21 -28.02 -34.58
CA VAL A 76 -5.10 -27.34 -35.29
C VAL A 76 -3.81 -27.21 -34.48
N ASP A 77 -3.82 -27.35 -33.16
CA ASP A 77 -2.56 -27.30 -32.41
C ASP A 77 -2.07 -28.73 -32.11
N ASN A 78 -1.10 -29.20 -32.90
CA ASN A 78 -0.24 -30.33 -32.55
C ASN A 78 0.64 -29.93 -31.35
N PHE A 79 0.05 -29.84 -30.16
CA PHE A 79 0.74 -29.59 -28.90
C PHE A 79 1.53 -30.84 -28.49
N MET A 80 2.83 -30.88 -28.79
CA MET A 80 3.73 -31.81 -28.11
C MET A 80 4.13 -31.23 -26.77
N VAL A 81 3.54 -31.74 -25.69
CA VAL A 81 3.90 -31.38 -24.31
C VAL A 81 5.15 -32.17 -23.91
N MET A 82 6.25 -31.47 -23.66
CA MET A 82 7.52 -32.08 -23.26
C MET A 82 7.79 -31.76 -21.79
N ASP A 83 7.65 -32.77 -20.94
CA ASP A 83 8.09 -32.86 -19.54
C ASP A 83 7.41 -31.94 -18.50
N ASN A 84 6.90 -32.54 -17.41
CA ASN A 84 6.28 -31.87 -16.27
C ASN A 84 7.21 -32.02 -15.05
N GLN A 85 8.26 -31.21 -15.01
CA GLN A 85 9.05 -31.01 -13.79
C GLN A 85 8.79 -29.59 -13.26
N ASP A 86 8.50 -29.49 -11.96
CA ASP A 86 8.38 -28.24 -11.18
C ASP A 86 7.24 -27.25 -11.52
N GLY A 87 6.16 -27.71 -12.16
CA GLY A 87 5.02 -26.85 -12.48
C GLY A 87 5.29 -25.85 -13.62
N ILE A 88 6.32 -26.14 -14.43
CA ILE A 88 6.65 -25.44 -15.66
C ILE A 88 6.17 -26.31 -16.83
N SER A 89 5.53 -25.69 -17.82
CA SER A 89 5.12 -26.32 -19.08
C SER A 89 6.03 -25.86 -20.20
N ARG A 90 6.50 -26.83 -21.00
CA ARG A 90 7.26 -26.59 -22.24
C ARG A 90 6.53 -27.20 -23.42
N SER A 91 6.38 -26.42 -24.48
CA SER A 91 5.69 -26.82 -25.71
C SER A 91 6.33 -26.18 -26.93
N VAL A 92 6.06 -26.73 -28.11
CA VAL A 92 6.45 -26.13 -29.39
C VAL A 92 5.22 -25.56 -30.08
N VAL A 93 5.33 -24.35 -30.63
CA VAL A 93 4.27 -23.70 -31.40
C VAL A 93 4.85 -23.05 -32.66
N ASP A 94 4.07 -23.00 -33.74
CA ASP A 94 4.49 -22.41 -35.02
C ASP A 94 4.21 -20.89 -35.09
N VAL A 95 3.69 -20.30 -34.01
CA VAL A 95 3.29 -18.90 -33.95
C VAL A 95 4.35 -18.08 -33.20
N PRO A 96 4.83 -16.95 -33.76
CA PRO A 96 5.77 -16.08 -33.08
C PRO A 96 5.15 -15.40 -31.85
N PRO A 97 5.96 -14.96 -30.87
CA PRO A 97 5.48 -14.23 -29.70
C PRO A 97 4.82 -12.90 -30.09
N ALA A 98 3.66 -12.61 -29.50
CA ALA A 98 2.87 -11.43 -29.86
C ALA A 98 3.47 -10.08 -29.45
N HIS A 99 4.28 -10.00 -28.37
CA HIS A 99 4.63 -8.70 -27.77
C HIS A 99 6.07 -8.26 -28.04
N TYR A 100 7.03 -9.18 -27.98
CA TYR A 100 8.44 -8.79 -28.11
C TYR A 100 9.34 -9.92 -28.58
N VAL A 101 10.33 -9.56 -29.39
CA VAL A 101 11.44 -10.41 -29.81
C VAL A 101 12.74 -9.63 -29.67
N VAL A 102 13.73 -10.25 -29.03
CA VAL A 102 15.11 -9.80 -29.04
C VAL A 102 15.97 -10.80 -29.79
N LYS A 103 16.65 -10.33 -30.84
CA LYS A 103 17.64 -11.11 -31.58
C LYS A 103 19.01 -10.80 -31.01
N VAL A 104 19.75 -11.85 -30.67
CA VAL A 104 21.15 -11.76 -30.24
C VAL A 104 22.00 -12.29 -31.38
N GLN A 105 22.92 -11.45 -31.86
CA GLN A 105 23.93 -11.82 -32.84
C GLN A 105 25.27 -12.00 -32.13
N LEU A 106 26.10 -12.90 -32.67
CA LEU A 106 27.39 -13.25 -32.09
C LEU A 106 27.24 -13.69 -30.63
N PHE A 107 26.27 -14.56 -30.34
CA PHE A 107 25.92 -15.01 -28.99
C PHE A 107 27.12 -15.55 -28.23
N SER A 108 28.02 -16.28 -28.91
CA SER A 108 29.26 -16.81 -28.33
C SER A 108 30.14 -15.74 -27.68
N LEU A 109 30.06 -14.48 -28.14
CA LEU A 109 30.78 -13.35 -27.55
C LEU A 109 30.24 -12.95 -26.18
N LEU A 110 28.95 -13.16 -25.90
CA LEU A 110 28.42 -12.94 -24.56
C LEU A 110 29.13 -13.83 -23.54
N THR A 111 29.35 -15.10 -23.88
CA THR A 111 30.07 -16.05 -23.03
C THR A 111 31.57 -15.78 -23.00
N LYS A 112 32.21 -15.57 -24.16
CA LYS A 112 33.66 -15.31 -24.23
C LYS A 112 34.07 -14.06 -23.46
N ASN A 113 33.26 -13.00 -23.50
CA ASN A 113 33.52 -11.76 -22.78
C ASN A 113 32.98 -11.78 -21.34
N SER A 114 32.55 -12.93 -20.83
CA SER A 114 32.05 -13.09 -19.46
C SER A 114 30.88 -12.16 -19.12
N ILE A 115 30.01 -11.85 -20.09
CA ILE A 115 28.79 -11.08 -19.86
C ILE A 115 27.83 -11.97 -19.06
N GLU A 116 27.65 -11.64 -17.78
CA GLU A 116 26.79 -12.39 -16.88
C GLU A 116 25.30 -12.17 -17.18
N ARG A 117 24.94 -10.95 -17.54
CA ARG A 117 23.56 -10.50 -17.65
C ARG A 117 23.41 -9.50 -18.78
N TYR A 118 22.36 -9.67 -19.58
CA TYR A 118 21.95 -8.74 -20.63
C TYR A 118 20.49 -8.35 -20.42
N GLU A 119 20.20 -7.06 -20.50
CA GLU A 119 18.82 -6.54 -20.53
C GLU A 119 18.48 -6.05 -21.94
N SER A 120 17.29 -6.41 -22.42
CA SER A 120 16.78 -5.89 -23.69
C SER A 120 16.32 -4.42 -23.59
N GLY A 121 16.01 -3.83 -24.74
CA GLY A 121 15.14 -2.65 -24.78
C GLY A 121 13.76 -2.96 -24.17
N ASN A 122 13.01 -1.91 -23.82
CA ASN A 122 11.67 -2.08 -23.27
C ASN A 122 10.61 -2.28 -24.35
N PHE A 123 9.49 -2.87 -23.94
CA PHE A 123 8.30 -3.07 -24.76
C PHE A 123 7.04 -2.94 -23.91
N GLU A 124 5.94 -2.58 -24.55
CA GLU A 124 4.66 -2.34 -23.86
C GLU A 124 3.73 -3.53 -24.03
N ALA A 125 3.16 -4.00 -22.92
CA ALA A 125 2.12 -5.02 -22.90
C ALA A 125 1.26 -4.87 -21.64
N GLY A 126 -0.07 -4.98 -21.80
CA GLY A 126 -1.01 -4.85 -20.69
C GLY A 126 -0.94 -3.52 -19.93
N GLY A 127 -0.50 -2.43 -20.58
CA GLY A 127 -0.39 -1.10 -19.96
C GLY A 127 0.92 -0.84 -19.21
N TYR A 128 1.88 -1.77 -19.24
CA TYR A 128 3.17 -1.63 -18.55
C TYR A 128 4.34 -1.83 -19.50
N LYS A 129 5.50 -1.30 -19.11
CA LYS A 129 6.78 -1.49 -19.80
C LYS A 129 7.57 -2.63 -19.19
N TRP A 130 7.94 -3.56 -20.05
CA TRP A 130 8.65 -4.78 -19.71
C TRP A 130 9.98 -4.85 -20.43
N LYS A 131 10.89 -5.68 -19.91
CA LYS A 131 12.16 -6.04 -20.53
C LYS A 131 12.40 -7.54 -20.40
N LEU A 132 13.16 -8.10 -21.33
CA LEU A 132 13.77 -9.41 -21.18
C LEU A 132 15.13 -9.30 -20.52
N VAL A 133 15.38 -10.17 -19.55
CA VAL A 133 16.66 -10.28 -18.84
C VAL A 133 17.23 -11.67 -19.10
N LEU A 134 18.35 -11.71 -19.80
CA LEU A 134 19.03 -12.92 -20.24
C LEU A 134 20.30 -13.14 -19.41
N TYR A 135 20.49 -14.36 -18.92
CA TYR A 135 21.75 -14.82 -18.35
C TYR A 135 22.29 -15.96 -19.23
N PRO A 136 23.23 -15.66 -20.16
CA PRO A 136 23.69 -16.62 -21.17
C PRO A 136 24.32 -17.89 -20.59
N ASN A 137 24.93 -17.82 -19.41
CA ASN A 137 25.55 -18.96 -18.73
C ASN A 137 24.92 -19.26 -17.36
N GLY A 138 23.66 -18.90 -17.20
CA GLY A 138 22.87 -19.14 -15.99
C GLY A 138 22.97 -18.02 -14.97
N ASN A 139 21.90 -17.84 -14.20
CA ASN A 139 21.85 -16.85 -13.13
C ASN A 139 22.64 -17.34 -11.89
N LYS A 140 23.83 -16.79 -11.70
CA LYS A 140 24.72 -17.13 -10.56
C LYS A 140 24.10 -16.82 -9.20
N SER A 141 23.29 -15.76 -9.11
CA SER A 141 22.58 -15.41 -7.86
C SER A 141 21.55 -16.48 -7.44
N LYS A 142 21.16 -17.35 -8.38
CA LYS A 142 20.28 -18.51 -8.15
C LYS A 142 21.05 -19.84 -8.16
N ASN A 143 22.38 -19.78 -8.17
CA ASN A 143 23.26 -20.95 -8.28
C ASN A 143 22.95 -21.83 -9.51
N VAL A 144 22.51 -21.21 -10.60
CA VAL A 144 22.26 -21.91 -11.86
C VAL A 144 23.54 -21.99 -12.67
N LYS A 145 23.81 -23.18 -13.22
CA LYS A 145 24.91 -23.46 -14.15
C LYS A 145 24.40 -24.29 -15.31
N ASP A 146 25.14 -24.33 -16.40
CA ASP A 146 24.90 -25.19 -17.58
C ASP A 146 23.55 -24.97 -18.29
N HIS A 147 22.86 -23.87 -17.98
CA HIS A 147 21.58 -23.48 -18.55
C HIS A 147 21.61 -22.01 -18.91
N ILE A 148 20.83 -21.62 -19.92
CA ILE A 148 20.43 -20.23 -20.09
C ILE A 148 19.29 -19.97 -19.10
N SER A 149 19.34 -18.83 -18.41
CA SER A 149 18.21 -18.31 -17.62
C SER A 149 17.60 -17.12 -18.34
N LEU A 150 16.27 -17.04 -18.35
CA LEU A 150 15.54 -15.96 -19.01
C LEU A 150 14.40 -15.47 -18.13
N TYR A 151 14.29 -14.15 -17.99
CA TYR A 151 13.30 -13.50 -17.14
C TYR A 151 12.60 -12.35 -17.86
N LEU A 152 11.40 -12.07 -17.37
CA LEU A 152 10.63 -10.88 -17.62
C LEU A 152 10.79 -9.92 -16.43
N ALA A 153 11.19 -8.68 -16.70
CA ALA A 153 11.35 -7.63 -15.69
C ALA A 153 10.44 -6.45 -16.01
N LEU A 154 9.92 -5.80 -14.96
CA LEU A 154 9.17 -4.55 -15.05
C LEU A 154 10.15 -3.36 -15.04
N ASP A 155 10.14 -2.54 -16.08
CA ASP A 155 11.15 -1.49 -16.33
C ASP A 155 10.93 -0.21 -15.51
N GLU A 156 9.70 0.07 -15.09
CA GLU A 156 9.32 1.32 -14.39
C GLU A 156 8.66 1.04 -13.03
N ALA A 157 9.15 0.03 -12.30
CA ALA A 157 8.59 -0.37 -11.01
C ALA A 157 8.59 0.74 -9.93
N SER A 158 9.50 1.72 -10.04
CA SER A 158 9.68 2.82 -9.07
C SER A 158 8.74 4.00 -9.28
N SER A 159 8.10 4.13 -10.46
CA SER A 159 7.14 5.19 -10.75
C SER A 159 5.71 4.85 -10.33
N LEU A 160 5.45 3.60 -9.95
CA LEU A 160 4.15 3.11 -9.52
C LEU A 160 3.86 3.50 -8.06
N HIS A 161 2.59 3.87 -7.77
CA HIS A 161 2.09 4.25 -6.45
C HIS A 161 2.41 3.21 -5.36
N HIS A 162 2.61 3.62 -4.09
CA HIS A 162 3.01 2.66 -3.06
C HIS A 162 2.01 1.50 -2.91
N GLY A 163 2.58 0.31 -2.73
CA GLY A 163 1.88 -0.96 -2.58
C GLY A 163 1.06 -1.39 -3.79
N TRP A 164 1.49 -0.99 -4.99
CA TRP A 164 1.06 -1.63 -6.23
C TRP A 164 1.44 -3.13 -6.24
N GLU A 165 0.54 -3.92 -6.82
CA GLU A 165 0.75 -5.32 -7.13
C GLU A 165 0.13 -5.63 -8.49
N ILE A 166 0.92 -6.20 -9.39
CA ILE A 166 0.46 -6.59 -10.72
C ILE A 166 0.59 -8.11 -10.83
N TYR A 167 -0.51 -8.76 -11.18
CA TYR A 167 -0.55 -10.20 -11.35
C TYR A 167 -0.49 -10.51 -12.85
N VAL A 168 0.55 -11.24 -13.24
CA VAL A 168 0.91 -11.42 -14.64
C VAL A 168 1.03 -12.90 -14.97
N ASN A 169 0.41 -13.32 -16.07
CA ASN A 169 0.77 -14.53 -16.76
C ASN A 169 1.66 -14.17 -17.94
N PHE A 170 2.76 -14.88 -18.13
CA PHE A 170 3.63 -14.64 -19.27
C PHE A 170 4.17 -15.95 -19.85
N ARG A 171 4.61 -15.86 -21.10
CA ARG A 171 5.25 -16.93 -21.85
C ARG A 171 6.56 -16.41 -22.40
N LEU A 172 7.60 -17.24 -22.32
CA LEU A 172 8.91 -16.92 -22.89
C LEU A 172 9.21 -17.89 -24.02
N PHE A 173 9.77 -17.34 -25.10
CA PHE A 173 9.93 -18.03 -26.37
C PHE A 173 11.41 -18.13 -26.74
N LEU A 174 11.76 -19.22 -27.41
CA LEU A 174 13.04 -19.43 -28.07
C LEU A 174 12.80 -19.97 -29.47
N HIS A 175 13.32 -19.27 -30.48
CA HIS A 175 13.11 -19.59 -31.88
C HIS A 175 13.99 -20.77 -32.33
N ASP A 176 13.36 -21.84 -32.83
CA ASP A 176 14.01 -22.88 -33.63
C ASP A 176 14.02 -22.43 -35.10
N GLN A 177 15.18 -21.98 -35.54
CA GLN A 177 15.38 -21.39 -36.87
C GLN A 177 15.40 -22.44 -37.99
N ASN A 178 15.54 -23.73 -37.65
CA ASN A 178 15.55 -24.80 -38.66
C ASN A 178 14.13 -25.16 -39.09
N ASN A 179 13.19 -25.13 -38.14
CA ASN A 179 11.81 -25.56 -38.34
C ASN A 179 10.81 -24.39 -38.39
N ASP A 180 11.28 -23.15 -38.20
CA ASP A 180 10.46 -21.93 -38.13
C ASP A 180 9.35 -22.03 -37.08
N ASN A 181 9.70 -22.57 -35.91
CA ASN A 181 8.79 -22.71 -34.78
C ASN A 181 9.47 -22.30 -33.47
N TYR A 182 8.73 -22.32 -32.36
CA TYR A 182 9.16 -21.73 -31.11
C TYR A 182 8.98 -22.69 -29.95
N LEU A 183 10.05 -22.89 -29.17
CA LEU A 183 9.94 -23.42 -27.82
C LEU A 183 9.30 -22.36 -26.93
N VAL A 184 8.19 -22.71 -26.29
CA VAL A 184 7.47 -21.88 -25.33
C VAL A 184 7.64 -22.46 -23.95
N VAL A 185 8.05 -21.63 -22.99
CA VAL A 185 8.14 -21.97 -21.57
C VAL A 185 7.20 -21.05 -20.79
N GLN A 186 6.33 -21.66 -19.99
CA GLN A 186 5.33 -20.96 -19.17
C GLN A 186 5.00 -21.77 -17.90
N ASP A 187 4.28 -21.18 -16.94
CA ASP A 187 3.78 -21.94 -15.79
C ASP A 187 2.62 -22.88 -16.19
N SER A 188 2.68 -24.15 -15.78
CA SER A 188 1.75 -25.22 -16.22
C SER A 188 0.31 -25.06 -15.75
N VAL A 189 0.05 -24.20 -14.75
CA VAL A 189 -1.29 -23.93 -14.17
C VAL A 189 -1.76 -22.49 -14.45
N ARG A 190 -1.19 -21.78 -15.44
CA ARG A 190 -1.42 -20.32 -15.63
C ARG A 190 -1.30 -19.56 -14.30
N LYS A 191 -0.26 -19.92 -13.55
CA LYS A 191 0.00 -19.34 -12.23
C LYS A 191 0.42 -17.88 -12.43
N GLU A 192 -0.43 -16.98 -11.96
CA GLU A 192 -0.13 -15.55 -11.95
C GLU A 192 1.12 -15.28 -11.11
N ARG A 193 2.11 -14.62 -11.71
CA ARG A 193 3.28 -14.09 -11.01
C ARG A 193 2.95 -12.71 -10.48
N ARG A 194 3.11 -12.53 -9.17
CA ARG A 194 2.87 -11.26 -8.47
C ARG A 194 4.11 -10.39 -8.56
N PHE A 195 4.05 -9.34 -9.35
CA PHE A 195 5.02 -8.25 -9.39
C PHE A 195 4.67 -7.22 -8.33
N HIS A 196 5.66 -6.76 -7.57
CA HIS A 196 5.55 -5.68 -6.59
C HIS A 196 6.93 -5.06 -6.34
N LYS A 197 7.02 -3.99 -5.55
CA LYS A 197 8.26 -3.23 -5.29
C LYS A 197 9.49 -4.07 -4.92
N MET A 198 9.31 -5.20 -4.22
CA MET A 198 10.42 -6.09 -3.82
C MET A 198 10.65 -7.27 -4.78
N LYS A 199 9.76 -7.47 -5.76
CA LYS A 199 9.80 -8.57 -6.71
C LYS A 199 9.33 -8.09 -8.08
N VAL A 200 10.25 -7.50 -8.83
CA VAL A 200 10.01 -6.87 -10.14
C VAL A 200 10.43 -7.74 -11.33
N GLU A 201 11.02 -8.91 -11.05
CA GLU A 201 11.55 -9.83 -12.07
C GLU A 201 11.07 -11.26 -11.78
N TRP A 202 10.53 -11.92 -12.80
CA TRP A 202 10.07 -13.32 -12.78
C TRP A 202 10.49 -14.02 -14.06
N GLY A 203 10.85 -15.30 -13.98
CA GLY A 203 11.36 -16.03 -15.13
C GLY A 203 11.69 -17.48 -14.80
N PHE A 204 12.47 -18.09 -15.67
CA PHE A 204 12.87 -19.49 -15.56
C PHE A 204 14.39 -19.57 -15.39
N ASP A 205 14.80 -19.98 -14.19
CA ASP A 205 16.18 -20.20 -13.82
C ASP A 205 16.85 -21.21 -14.76
N GLN A 206 16.17 -22.31 -15.07
CA GLN A 206 16.61 -23.33 -16.04
C GLN A 206 15.71 -23.29 -17.28
N PHE A 207 15.85 -22.24 -18.10
CA PHE A 207 15.00 -22.03 -19.27
C PHE A 207 15.31 -23.06 -20.37
N ILE A 208 16.57 -23.18 -20.79
CA ILE A 208 17.06 -24.21 -21.72
C ILE A 208 18.47 -24.67 -21.31
N PRO A 209 18.78 -25.99 -21.31
CA PRO A 209 20.13 -26.47 -21.10
C PRO A 209 21.08 -25.98 -22.20
N LEU A 210 22.29 -25.55 -21.83
CA LEU A 210 23.28 -25.08 -22.81
C LEU A 210 23.63 -26.16 -23.84
N LYS A 211 23.63 -27.43 -23.44
CA LYS A 211 23.85 -28.56 -24.36
C LYS A 211 22.81 -28.61 -25.48
N ASP A 212 21.54 -28.32 -25.18
CA ASP A 212 20.44 -28.42 -26.13
C ASP A 212 20.36 -27.15 -26.97
N PHE A 213 20.62 -25.99 -26.35
CA PHE A 213 20.74 -24.70 -27.04
C PHE A 213 21.84 -24.70 -28.11
N ASN A 214 23.01 -25.27 -27.81
CA ASN A 214 24.15 -25.32 -28.72
C ASN A 214 24.08 -26.49 -29.73
N LEU A 215 23.05 -27.34 -29.66
CA LEU A 215 22.92 -28.47 -30.57
C LEU A 215 22.35 -28.00 -31.92
N ALA A 216 23.14 -28.05 -32.98
CA ALA A 216 22.75 -27.56 -34.31
C ALA A 216 21.44 -28.15 -34.84
N SER A 217 21.13 -29.41 -34.49
CA SER A 217 19.87 -30.07 -34.89
C SER A 217 18.62 -29.50 -34.22
N LYS A 218 18.76 -28.70 -33.15
CA LYS A 218 17.67 -28.02 -32.44
C LYS A 218 17.38 -26.62 -32.97
N GLY A 219 18.24 -26.05 -33.82
CA GLY A 219 18.01 -24.77 -34.50
C GLY A 219 17.96 -23.52 -33.62
N TYR A 220 18.22 -23.63 -32.31
CA TYR A 220 18.15 -22.48 -31.38
C TYR A 220 19.30 -21.48 -31.56
N LEU A 221 20.48 -21.96 -31.93
CA LEU A 221 21.64 -21.16 -32.27
C LEU A 221 22.11 -21.52 -33.69
N VAL A 222 21.90 -20.62 -34.64
CA VAL A 222 22.29 -20.77 -36.05
C VAL A 222 23.13 -19.56 -36.44
N ASP A 223 24.29 -19.79 -37.05
CA ASP A 223 25.25 -18.74 -37.43
C ASP A 223 25.60 -17.77 -36.28
N ASP A 224 25.76 -18.32 -35.07
CA ASP A 224 26.00 -17.59 -33.82
C ASP A 224 24.91 -16.55 -33.48
N ALA A 225 23.69 -16.75 -34.01
CA ALA A 225 22.53 -15.93 -33.76
C ALA A 225 21.36 -16.73 -33.17
N CYS A 226 20.62 -16.12 -32.26
CA CYS A 226 19.43 -16.68 -31.65
C CYS A 226 18.37 -15.60 -31.39
N ALA A 227 17.11 -16.01 -31.19
CA ALA A 227 16.03 -15.08 -30.89
C ALA A 227 15.20 -15.56 -29.69
N PHE A 228 15.04 -14.67 -28.70
CA PHE A 228 14.16 -14.87 -27.56
C PHE A 228 12.95 -13.96 -27.68
N GLY A 229 11.83 -14.35 -27.10
CA GLY A 229 10.65 -13.49 -27.10
C GLY A 229 9.75 -13.65 -25.88
N ALA A 230 8.75 -12.78 -25.82
CA ALA A 230 7.84 -12.69 -24.69
C ALA A 230 6.39 -12.47 -25.13
N GLU A 231 5.48 -13.10 -24.39
CA GLU A 231 4.08 -12.67 -24.32
C GLU A 231 3.71 -12.39 -22.88
N VAL A 232 3.03 -11.27 -22.64
CA VAL A 232 2.69 -10.80 -21.29
C VAL A 232 1.20 -10.51 -21.23
N PHE A 233 0.53 -11.10 -20.24
CA PHE A 233 -0.88 -10.93 -19.97
C PHE A 233 -1.04 -10.43 -18.54
N VAL A 234 -1.40 -9.16 -18.38
CA VAL A 234 -1.76 -8.60 -17.08
C VAL A 234 -3.17 -9.09 -16.73
N CYS A 235 -3.28 -9.89 -15.67
CA CYS A 235 -4.53 -10.53 -15.28
C CYS A 235 -5.36 -9.67 -14.33
N ARG A 236 -4.69 -9.00 -13.38
CA ARG A 236 -5.31 -8.07 -12.44
C ARG A 236 -4.28 -7.18 -11.77
N GLU A 237 -4.77 -6.07 -11.26
CA GLU A 237 -4.01 -5.08 -10.53
C GLU A 237 -4.61 -4.90 -9.13
N ARG A 238 -3.75 -4.67 -8.15
CA ARG A 238 -4.15 -4.18 -6.83
C ARG A 238 -3.30 -2.97 -6.49
N SER A 239 -3.93 -1.88 -6.09
CA SER A 239 -3.30 -0.92 -5.21
C SER A 239 -3.62 -1.35 -3.77
N THR A 240 -2.62 -1.40 -2.90
CA THR A 240 -2.91 -1.37 -1.46
C THR A 240 -3.78 -0.15 -1.21
N GLY A 241 -4.90 -0.31 -0.50
CA GLY A 241 -5.88 0.76 -0.29
C GLY A 241 -5.29 2.01 0.37
N LYS A 242 -6.14 3.04 0.57
CA LYS A 242 -5.74 4.29 1.22
C LYS A 242 -5.10 4.01 2.59
N GLY A 243 -3.88 4.50 2.80
CA GLY A 243 -3.16 4.38 4.08
C GLY A 243 -2.60 5.73 4.53
N GLU A 244 -2.25 5.85 5.81
CA GLU A 244 -1.66 7.04 6.42
C GLU A 244 -0.34 6.71 7.13
N CYS A 245 0.59 7.66 7.18
CA CYS A 245 1.87 7.56 7.87
C CYS A 245 1.91 8.59 9.00
N LEU A 246 2.08 8.13 10.23
CA LEU A 246 2.36 8.98 11.39
C LEU A 246 3.88 9.06 11.61
N VAL A 247 4.42 10.27 11.53
CA VAL A 247 5.81 10.57 11.87
C VAL A 247 5.86 11.29 13.21
N MET A 248 6.52 10.69 14.20
CA MET A 248 6.77 11.32 15.50
C MET A 248 8.15 11.97 15.52
N MET A 249 8.23 13.19 16.05
CA MET A 249 9.47 13.96 16.13
C MET A 249 10.31 13.47 17.30
N LYS A 250 11.57 13.09 17.04
CA LYS A 250 12.52 12.68 18.10
C LYS A 250 13.01 13.87 18.91
N GLU A 251 13.22 15.00 18.25
CA GLU A 251 13.69 16.25 18.84
C GLU A 251 12.73 17.36 18.43
N ALA A 252 11.77 17.67 19.30
CA ALA A 252 10.75 18.66 19.02
C ALA A 252 11.22 20.06 19.44
N ILE A 253 11.06 21.03 18.54
CA ILE A 253 11.39 22.44 18.77
C ILE A 253 10.15 23.16 19.29
N ALA A 254 10.33 23.94 20.37
CA ALA A 254 9.29 24.84 20.88
C ALA A 254 9.40 26.22 20.23
N TYR A 255 8.30 26.70 19.66
CA TYR A 255 8.17 28.00 19.02
C TYR A 255 7.35 28.92 19.92
N LYS A 256 7.90 30.07 20.29
CA LYS A 256 7.21 31.06 21.13
C LYS A 256 6.76 32.25 20.29
N HIS A 257 5.54 32.71 20.53
CA HIS A 257 4.98 33.90 19.93
C HIS A 257 4.26 34.74 20.99
N LEU A 258 4.57 36.03 21.03
CA LEU A 258 3.95 37.00 21.91
C LEU A 258 3.11 37.96 21.05
N CYS A 259 1.85 38.16 21.43
CA CYS A 259 0.97 39.12 20.79
C CYS A 259 0.26 40.00 21.82
N GLU A 260 -0.06 41.22 21.41
CA GLU A 260 -0.84 42.18 22.17
C GLU A 260 -2.25 42.29 21.57
N PHE A 261 -3.26 42.28 22.44
CA PHE A 261 -4.65 42.52 22.09
C PHE A 261 -5.11 43.84 22.69
N ASP A 262 -5.62 44.73 21.85
CA ASP A 262 -6.34 45.93 22.25
C ASP A 262 -7.81 45.58 22.47
N LEU A 263 -8.30 45.84 23.68
CA LEU A 263 -9.66 45.57 24.15
C LEU A 263 -10.49 46.85 24.30
N SER A 264 -10.00 47.99 23.81
CA SER A 264 -10.76 49.24 23.78
C SER A 264 -12.06 49.11 22.95
N THR A 265 -12.07 48.22 21.96
CA THR A 265 -13.25 47.87 21.13
C THR A 265 -13.86 46.53 21.57
N LEU A 266 -14.38 46.48 22.80
CA LEU A 266 -15.00 45.30 23.44
C LEU A 266 -16.27 44.73 22.75
N ASP A 267 -16.69 45.29 21.62
CA ASP A 267 -17.87 44.84 20.87
C ASP A 267 -17.59 43.59 20.00
N SER A 268 -16.33 43.26 19.75
CA SER A 268 -15.98 42.03 19.02
C SER A 268 -16.14 40.78 19.90
N GLU A 269 -16.85 39.77 19.39
CA GLU A 269 -17.00 38.46 20.03
C GLU A 269 -15.67 37.69 20.09
N CYS A 270 -14.83 37.84 19.06
CA CYS A 270 -13.55 37.16 18.90
C CYS A 270 -12.48 38.14 18.41
N LEU A 271 -11.28 38.02 18.95
CA LEU A 271 -10.11 38.76 18.51
C LEU A 271 -9.05 37.77 18.04
N ASP A 272 -8.65 37.91 16.77
CA ASP A 272 -7.62 37.09 16.16
C ASP A 272 -6.28 37.83 16.24
N SER A 273 -5.21 37.12 16.62
CA SER A 273 -3.85 37.63 16.47
C SER A 273 -3.47 37.70 14.98
N LYS A 274 -2.41 38.45 14.68
CA LYS A 274 -1.73 38.28 13.38
C LYS A 274 -1.23 36.83 13.25
N PRO A 275 -1.30 36.23 12.04
CA PRO A 275 -0.75 34.89 11.82
C PRO A 275 0.76 34.84 12.07
N PHE A 276 1.24 33.70 12.56
CA PHE A 276 2.66 33.46 12.83
C PHE A 276 3.05 32.01 12.52
N ASN A 277 4.33 31.78 12.23
CA ASN A 277 4.84 30.46 11.84
C ASN A 277 5.39 29.69 13.05
N ALA A 278 5.05 28.41 13.13
CA ALA A 278 5.69 27.44 14.01
C ALA A 278 5.79 26.11 13.27
N GLY A 279 7.03 25.63 13.07
CA GLY A 279 7.35 24.59 12.11
C GLY A 279 6.95 24.98 10.68
N ASN A 280 6.33 24.05 9.95
CA ASN A 280 5.88 24.27 8.57
C ASN A 280 4.43 24.80 8.48
N TYR A 281 3.87 25.25 9.60
CA TYR A 281 2.46 25.63 9.68
C TYR A 281 2.30 27.06 10.19
N THR A 282 1.23 27.70 9.72
CA THR A 282 0.85 29.04 10.13
C THR A 282 -0.30 28.97 11.12
N TRP A 283 -0.13 29.62 12.25
CA TRP A 283 -1.03 29.61 13.39
C TRP A 283 -1.55 31.01 13.70
N LYS A 284 -2.63 31.10 14.45
CA LYS A 284 -3.14 32.33 15.05
C LYS A 284 -3.74 32.03 16.42
N ILE A 285 -3.69 33.02 17.31
CA ILE A 285 -4.32 32.97 18.62
C ILE A 285 -5.70 33.61 18.49
N LYS A 286 -6.70 33.00 19.13
CA LYS A 286 -8.05 33.54 19.23
C LYS A 286 -8.41 33.80 20.69
N LEU A 287 -8.68 35.05 20.99
CA LEU A 287 -9.12 35.52 22.30
C LEU A 287 -10.62 35.86 22.24
N TYR A 288 -11.38 35.31 23.19
CA TYR A 288 -12.80 35.65 23.39
C TYR A 288 -12.91 36.33 24.76
N PRO A 289 -12.81 37.67 24.85
CA PRO A 289 -12.74 38.38 26.13
C PRO A 289 -13.99 38.17 27.00
N LYS A 290 -15.15 38.01 26.34
CA LYS A 290 -16.44 37.75 26.99
C LYS A 290 -16.74 36.25 27.14
N GLY A 291 -15.83 35.37 26.74
CA GLY A 291 -16.05 33.93 26.72
C GLY A 291 -16.74 33.42 25.45
N LYS A 292 -16.72 32.10 25.26
CA LYS A 292 -17.27 31.39 24.10
C LYS A 292 -18.30 30.34 24.56
N SER A 293 -19.39 30.20 23.79
CA SER A 293 -20.43 29.17 24.00
C SER A 293 -21.05 29.22 25.42
N ALA A 294 -21.05 28.12 26.16
CA ALA A 294 -21.68 28.02 27.49
C ALA A 294 -21.03 28.91 28.57
N GLU A 295 -19.87 29.51 28.28
CA GLU A 295 -19.08 30.32 29.22
C GLU A 295 -19.17 31.82 28.96
N LEU A 296 -20.12 32.24 28.13
CA LEU A 296 -20.35 33.65 27.84
C LEU A 296 -20.65 34.41 29.15
N GLY A 297 -19.83 35.42 29.44
CA GLY A 297 -19.94 36.29 30.61
C GLY A 297 -19.29 35.79 31.90
N SER A 298 -18.77 34.55 31.96
CA SER A 298 -18.14 34.00 33.17
C SER A 298 -16.61 34.03 33.10
N SER A 299 -16.07 33.51 32.01
CA SER A 299 -14.64 33.27 31.81
C SER A 299 -14.26 33.67 30.40
N LEU A 300 -13.13 34.35 30.26
CA LEU A 300 -12.55 34.55 28.93
C LEU A 300 -12.06 33.20 28.39
N SER A 301 -12.18 33.04 27.07
CA SER A 301 -11.70 31.84 26.38
C SER A 301 -10.49 32.14 25.51
N LEU A 302 -9.57 31.19 25.42
CA LEU A 302 -8.33 31.34 24.68
C LEU A 302 -8.02 30.07 23.89
N TYR A 303 -7.79 30.23 22.59
CA TYR A 303 -7.55 29.14 21.66
C TYR A 303 -6.36 29.41 20.75
N LEU A 304 -5.73 28.33 20.30
CA LEU A 304 -4.82 28.32 19.17
C LEU A 304 -5.55 27.72 17.96
N ALA A 305 -5.41 28.33 16.80
CA ALA A 305 -5.98 27.85 15.55
C ALA A 305 -4.93 27.83 14.43
N LEU A 306 -5.11 26.95 13.45
CA LEU A 306 -4.43 27.08 12.17
C LEU A 306 -4.97 28.33 11.46
N ALA A 307 -4.06 29.14 10.90
CA ALA A 307 -4.43 30.38 10.22
C ALA A 307 -5.12 30.10 8.88
N ASP A 308 -4.64 29.10 8.15
CA ASP A 308 -5.24 28.61 6.91
C ASP A 308 -5.36 27.08 6.94
N PRO A 309 -6.47 26.53 7.45
CA PRO A 309 -6.67 25.09 7.49
C PRO A 309 -6.89 24.46 6.10
N SER A 310 -7.21 25.27 5.09
CA SER A 310 -7.50 24.78 3.73
C SER A 310 -6.26 24.36 2.96
N THR A 311 -5.07 24.81 3.38
CA THR A 311 -3.79 24.40 2.80
C THR A 311 -3.37 22.99 3.22
N LEU A 312 -3.99 22.41 4.27
CA LEU A 312 -3.73 21.03 4.66
C LEU A 312 -4.51 20.06 3.77
N SER A 313 -3.89 18.93 3.44
CA SER A 313 -4.62 17.83 2.81
C SER A 313 -5.74 17.34 3.76
N PRO A 314 -6.88 16.87 3.26
CA PRO A 314 -7.98 16.39 4.11
C PRO A 314 -7.59 15.25 5.06
N SER A 315 -6.56 14.47 4.70
CA SER A 315 -6.00 13.38 5.51
C SER A 315 -4.93 13.83 6.50
N SER A 316 -4.39 15.05 6.38
CA SER A 316 -3.28 15.50 7.21
C SER A 316 -3.75 15.86 8.62
N LYS A 317 -2.96 15.45 9.63
CA LYS A 317 -3.17 15.81 11.03
C LYS A 317 -1.85 16.22 11.68
N ILE A 318 -1.89 17.20 12.55
CA ILE A 318 -0.73 17.69 13.31
C ILE A 318 -0.98 17.40 14.78
N TYR A 319 -0.07 16.68 15.43
CA TYR A 319 -0.05 16.54 16.88
C TYR A 319 0.89 17.59 17.47
N ALA A 320 0.35 18.50 18.27
CA ALA A 320 1.14 19.55 18.89
C ALA A 320 0.83 19.67 20.38
N GLN A 321 1.87 19.89 21.17
CA GLN A 321 1.76 20.42 22.51
C GLN A 321 1.69 21.94 22.42
N ILE A 322 0.72 22.52 23.12
CA ILE A 322 0.54 23.96 23.21
C ILE A 322 0.60 24.40 24.66
N ILE A 323 1.20 25.56 24.90
CA ILE A 323 1.11 26.30 26.15
C ILE A 323 0.65 27.71 25.79
N LEU A 324 -0.51 28.11 26.30
CA LEU A 324 -1.05 29.45 26.13
C LEU A 324 -0.94 30.18 27.46
N ARG A 325 -0.54 31.46 27.43
CA ARG A 325 -0.34 32.29 28.63
C ARG A 325 -0.96 33.66 28.45
N ILE A 326 -1.64 34.16 29.47
CA ILE A 326 -1.96 35.59 29.62
C ILE A 326 -0.96 36.15 30.62
N LEU A 327 -0.20 37.15 30.18
CA LEU A 327 0.88 37.70 30.99
C LEU A 327 0.33 38.73 31.98
N ASP A 328 0.60 38.50 33.26
CA ASP A 328 0.55 39.56 34.27
C ASP A 328 1.69 40.57 34.01
N GLN A 329 1.29 41.79 33.67
CA GLN A 329 2.16 42.90 33.28
C GLN A 329 2.70 43.69 34.49
N LYS A 330 2.34 43.31 35.73
CA LYS A 330 2.72 44.02 36.96
C LYS A 330 3.60 43.18 37.88
N GLN A 331 3.21 41.94 38.14
CA GLN A 331 3.87 41.08 39.14
C GLN A 331 4.50 39.83 38.53
N ALA A 332 4.46 39.70 37.19
CA ALA A 332 4.95 38.54 36.44
C ALA A 332 4.32 37.19 36.86
N LYS A 333 3.14 37.22 37.51
CA LYS A 333 2.39 36.01 37.86
C LYS A 333 1.46 35.63 36.71
N HIS A 334 2.03 35.08 35.65
CA HIS A 334 1.29 34.73 34.43
C HIS A 334 0.28 33.59 34.67
N HIS A 335 -0.86 33.67 34.00
CA HIS A 335 -1.85 32.59 33.98
C HIS A 335 -1.68 31.76 32.72
N PHE A 336 -1.57 30.44 32.83
CA PHE A 336 -1.31 29.58 31.67
C PHE A 336 -2.13 28.29 31.67
N GLY A 337 -2.34 27.76 30.46
CA GLY A 337 -2.88 26.44 30.21
C GLY A 337 -1.96 25.65 29.29
N LYS A 338 -1.86 24.35 29.50
CA LYS A 338 -1.03 23.43 28.71
C LYS A 338 -1.86 22.23 28.27
N GLY A 339 -1.70 21.80 27.02
CA GLY A 339 -2.36 20.60 26.51
C GLY A 339 -1.73 20.07 25.22
N ASN A 340 -2.06 18.83 24.87
CA ASN A 340 -1.66 18.22 23.60
C ASN A 340 -2.90 17.98 22.74
N TYR A 341 -2.85 18.39 21.48
CA TYR A 341 -4.02 18.37 20.61
C TYR A 341 -3.67 17.89 19.22
N TRP A 342 -4.67 17.30 18.58
CA TRP A 342 -4.67 17.05 17.14
C TRP A 342 -5.33 18.22 16.41
N PHE A 343 -4.63 18.73 15.41
CA PHE A 343 -5.13 19.75 14.49
C PHE A 343 -5.27 19.14 13.10
N SER A 344 -6.35 19.46 12.42
CA SER A 344 -6.60 19.08 11.02
C SER A 344 -7.38 20.19 10.33
N ALA A 345 -7.60 20.08 9.02
CA ALA A 345 -8.45 21.03 8.30
C ALA A 345 -9.87 21.12 8.92
N SER A 346 -10.44 19.99 9.36
CA SER A 346 -11.78 19.90 9.97
C SER A 346 -11.81 20.23 11.47
N SER A 347 -10.70 20.08 12.17
CA SER A 347 -10.56 20.36 13.60
C SER A 347 -9.34 21.24 13.83
N HIS A 348 -9.42 22.48 13.37
CA HIS A 348 -8.27 23.39 13.24
C HIS A 348 -8.02 24.27 14.47
N GLU A 349 -8.86 24.20 15.49
CA GLU A 349 -8.83 25.07 16.68
C GLU A 349 -8.92 24.25 17.97
N ASN A 350 -8.02 24.51 18.92
CA ASN A 350 -8.02 23.89 20.25
C ASN A 350 -7.54 24.88 21.32
N GLY A 351 -8.03 24.73 22.55
CA GLY A 351 -7.80 25.69 23.63
C GLY A 351 -8.68 25.43 24.84
N ALA A 352 -9.00 26.48 25.61
CA ALA A 352 -9.87 26.38 26.77
C ALA A 352 -10.99 27.42 26.73
N SER A 353 -12.23 26.96 26.89
CA SER A 353 -13.41 27.81 27.06
C SER A 353 -13.41 28.55 28.39
N ARG A 354 -12.96 27.90 29.48
CA ARG A 354 -12.77 28.48 30.81
C ARG A 354 -11.29 28.77 31.07
N PHE A 355 -10.69 29.68 30.30
CA PHE A 355 -9.26 29.95 30.44
C PHE A 355 -8.97 30.76 31.70
N LEU A 356 -9.60 31.92 31.87
CA LEU A 356 -9.44 32.79 33.05
C LEU A 356 -10.75 33.50 33.38
N LEU A 357 -11.11 33.57 34.67
CA LEU A 357 -12.33 34.28 35.10
C LEU A 357 -12.27 35.76 34.71
N ILE A 358 -13.36 36.28 34.15
CA ILE A 358 -13.43 37.69 33.73
C ILE A 358 -13.23 38.62 34.93
N SER A 359 -13.74 38.25 36.12
CA SER A 359 -13.56 39.00 37.36
C SER A 359 -12.10 39.09 37.81
N ILE A 360 -11.28 38.08 37.52
CA ILE A 360 -9.83 38.11 37.81
C ILE A 360 -9.12 38.90 36.71
N PHE A 361 -9.48 38.68 35.45
CA PHE A 361 -8.87 39.34 34.29
C PHE A 361 -9.01 40.86 34.33
N THR A 362 -10.20 41.36 34.69
CA THR A 362 -10.50 42.81 34.75
C THR A 362 -10.07 43.48 36.06
N ASN A 363 -9.62 42.70 37.05
CA ASN A 363 -9.17 43.25 38.32
C ASN A 363 -7.91 44.09 38.15
N GLN A 364 -7.95 45.37 38.53
CA GLN A 364 -6.81 46.28 38.38
C GLN A 364 -5.54 45.79 39.12
N ASN A 365 -5.66 44.94 40.13
CA ASN A 365 -4.53 44.40 40.89
C ASN A 365 -3.90 43.15 40.25
N SER A 366 -4.58 42.47 39.32
CA SER A 366 -4.11 41.20 38.74
C SER A 366 -3.11 41.37 37.60
N GLY A 367 -3.06 42.56 36.98
CA GLY A 367 -2.07 42.90 35.96
C GLY A 367 -2.27 42.28 34.58
N TYR A 368 -3.33 41.49 34.37
CA TYR A 368 -3.62 40.86 33.07
C TYR A 368 -4.18 41.84 32.02
N LEU A 369 -4.88 42.88 32.49
CA LEU A 369 -5.40 43.97 31.67
C LEU A 369 -4.81 45.30 32.13
N VAL A 370 -4.05 45.97 31.27
CA VAL A 370 -3.43 47.27 31.58
C VAL A 370 -3.70 48.23 30.43
N LYS A 371 -4.33 49.37 30.71
CA LYS A 371 -4.71 50.38 29.69
C LYS A 371 -5.44 49.75 28.50
N ASP A 372 -6.41 48.88 28.79
CA ASP A 372 -7.19 48.12 27.80
C ASP A 372 -6.37 47.18 26.90
N THR A 373 -5.11 46.90 27.24
CA THR A 373 -4.26 45.95 26.50
C THR A 373 -4.01 44.67 27.30
N CYS A 374 -3.98 43.55 26.59
CA CYS A 374 -3.70 42.22 27.11
C CYS A 374 -2.56 41.57 26.31
N LEU A 375 -1.53 41.08 27.00
CA LEU A 375 -0.42 40.35 26.39
C LEU A 375 -0.65 38.84 26.50
N VAL A 376 -0.59 38.16 25.36
CA VAL A 376 -0.79 36.72 25.25
C VAL A 376 0.42 36.07 24.61
N GLU A 377 0.94 35.03 25.23
CA GLU A 377 2.01 34.20 24.69
C GLU A 377 1.46 32.83 24.29
N ALA A 378 1.85 32.34 23.11
CA ALA A 378 1.68 30.97 22.70
C ALA A 378 3.05 30.30 22.52
N GLU A 379 3.20 29.12 23.11
CA GLU A 379 4.34 28.23 22.90
C GLU A 379 3.82 26.94 22.27
N ILE A 380 4.35 26.61 21.09
CA ILE A 380 3.89 25.48 20.26
C ILE A 380 5.04 24.53 20.06
N THR A 381 4.85 23.25 20.34
CA THR A 381 5.82 22.19 20.06
C THR A 381 5.15 21.13 19.21
N ILE A 382 5.59 20.97 17.96
CA ILE A 382 5.05 19.95 17.05
C ILE A 382 5.70 18.61 17.39
N LEU A 383 4.87 17.65 17.78
CA LEU A 383 5.30 16.33 18.25
C LEU A 383 5.13 15.26 17.19
N GLY A 384 4.20 15.43 16.25
CA GLY A 384 4.04 14.51 15.13
C GLY A 384 3.13 15.03 14.04
N VAL A 385 3.25 14.42 12.87
CA VAL A 385 2.45 14.74 11.69
C VAL A 385 1.96 13.44 11.06
N VAL A 386 0.70 13.42 10.65
CA VAL A 386 0.10 12.36 9.84
C VAL A 386 -0.09 12.88 8.43
N ASP A 387 0.38 12.13 7.45
CA ASP A 387 0.12 12.38 6.03
C ASP A 387 -0.32 11.10 5.31
N ALA A 388 -0.90 11.23 4.11
CA ALA A 388 -1.24 10.08 3.29
C ALA A 388 0.02 9.32 2.86
N LEU A 389 -0.04 7.99 2.83
CA LEU A 389 0.98 7.17 2.18
C LEU A 389 0.87 7.41 0.66
N ALA A 390 1.83 8.16 0.11
CA ALA A 390 1.93 8.50 -1.31
C ALA A 390 2.18 7.28 -2.19
#